data_AF-A0A519RJE5-F1
#
_entry.id   AF-A0A519RJE5-F1
#
_cell.length_a   1.000
_cell.length_b   1.000
_cell.length_c   1.000
_cell.angle_alpha   90.00
_cell.angle_beta   90.00
_cell.angle_gamma   90.00
#
_symmetry.space_group_name_H-M   'P 1'
#
loop_
_entity.id
_entity.type
_entity.pdbx_description
1 polymer ?
#
loop_
_entity_poly.entity_id
_entity_poly.type
_entity_poly.pdbx_seq_one_letter_code
_entity_poly.pdbx_strand_id
1 'polypeptide(L)'
;MLPPNSLFPDVADKYGSEARSATPRGWNLDTYGPLPVPKKGQTITLSPGNAAIYYKIVAQYEHNPNVSWDNSTGMILQDGKPLTSYTIKQNYYWMMGDNRHNSEDSRFWGFVPEDHVVGKAVLIWLSIDPFGDFWHKVRWNRLFHTIE
;
A
#
# COMPACT_ATOMS: atom_id res chain seq x y z
N MET A 1 18.48 3.77 4.81
CA MET A 1 17.47 2.88 5.41
C MET A 1 16.41 3.74 6.06
N LEU A 2 15.12 3.47 5.82
CA LEU A 2 14.04 4.14 6.56
C LEU A 2 14.13 3.74 8.06
N PRO A 3 13.78 4.63 9.00
CA PRO A 3 13.78 4.28 10.41
C PRO A 3 12.86 3.08 10.67
N PRO A 4 13.27 2.12 11.53
CA PRO A 4 12.37 1.06 11.97
C PRO A 4 11.12 1.73 12.58
N ASN A 5 9.92 1.33 12.14
CA ASN A 5 8.60 1.89 12.49
C ASN A 5 8.14 3.11 11.69
N SER A 6 8.79 3.42 10.57
CA SER A 6 8.30 4.44 9.64
C SER A 6 7.23 3.86 8.72
N LEU A 7 6.00 4.33 8.86
CA LEU A 7 4.85 3.86 8.09
C LEU A 7 4.39 4.90 7.07
N PHE A 8 3.84 4.40 5.97
CA PHE A 8 3.08 5.22 5.03
C PHE A 8 1.93 5.94 5.77
N PRO A 9 1.59 7.19 5.41
CA PRO A 9 2.23 8.09 4.43
C PRO A 9 3.26 9.05 5.06
N ASP A 10 3.59 8.87 6.34
CA ASP A 10 4.44 9.81 7.08
C ASP A 10 5.90 9.75 6.61
N VAL A 11 6.30 8.63 6.00
CA VAL A 11 7.57 8.48 5.30
C VAL A 11 7.37 8.17 3.83
N ALA A 12 8.45 8.43 3.08
CA ALA A 12 8.62 7.92 1.74
C ALA A 12 8.39 6.41 1.75
N ASP A 13 7.57 5.91 0.83
CA ASP A 13 7.30 4.49 0.79
C ASP A 13 8.58 3.71 0.46
N LYS A 14 8.63 2.44 0.89
CA LYS A 14 9.82 1.61 0.72
C LYS A 14 10.22 1.39 -0.76
N TYR A 15 9.33 1.67 -1.70
CA TYR A 15 9.49 1.40 -3.13
C TYR A 15 9.56 2.67 -3.99
N GLY A 16 9.97 3.80 -3.42
CA GLY A 16 10.47 4.94 -4.20
C GLY A 16 9.50 6.08 -4.43
N SER A 17 8.42 6.21 -3.65
CA SER A 17 7.74 7.50 -3.57
C SER A 17 8.47 8.38 -2.53
N GLU A 18 9.33 9.30 -2.98
CA GLU A 18 10.06 10.22 -2.08
C GLU A 18 9.14 11.14 -1.26
N ALA A 19 7.84 11.12 -1.54
CA ALA A 19 6.82 11.92 -0.89
C ALA A 19 6.68 11.60 0.60
N ARG A 20 6.63 12.65 1.42
CA ARG A 20 6.41 12.56 2.86
C ARG A 20 5.23 13.45 3.23
N SER A 21 4.33 12.95 4.07
CA SER A 21 3.21 13.76 4.54
C SER A 21 3.69 15.03 5.25
N ALA A 22 3.21 16.20 4.85
CA ALA A 22 3.49 17.45 5.57
C ALA A 22 2.81 17.50 6.94
N THR A 23 1.83 16.61 7.17
CA THR A 23 1.16 16.42 8.45
C THR A 23 1.39 14.99 8.93
N PRO A 24 2.40 14.74 9.77
CA PRO A 24 2.63 13.42 10.36
C PRO A 24 1.43 12.99 11.21
N ARG A 25 1.08 11.71 11.14
CA ARG A 25 -0.04 11.11 11.88
C ARG A 25 0.42 10.32 13.10
N GLY A 26 1.69 9.94 13.14
CA GLY A 26 2.26 9.19 14.27
C GLY A 26 1.71 7.76 14.37
N TRP A 27 1.25 7.21 13.24
CA TRP A 27 0.77 5.83 13.18
C TRP A 27 1.91 4.84 13.41
N ASN A 28 1.56 3.71 14.03
CA ASN A 28 2.49 2.60 14.26
C ASN A 28 1.82 1.27 13.88
N LEU A 29 2.56 0.16 14.04
CA LEU A 29 2.11 -1.16 13.59
C LEU A 29 0.86 -1.67 14.31
N ASP A 30 0.64 -1.21 15.55
CA ASP A 30 -0.50 -1.58 16.40
C ASP A 30 -1.68 -0.61 16.26
N THR A 31 -1.37 0.67 16.03
CA THR A 31 -2.34 1.77 15.93
C THR A 31 -2.16 2.50 14.60
N TYR A 32 -2.89 2.05 13.58
CA TYR A 32 -2.86 2.60 12.23
C TYR A 32 -4.24 3.11 11.81
N GLY A 33 -4.27 4.28 11.17
CA GLY A 33 -5.50 4.85 10.62
C GLY A 33 -6.17 5.91 11.50
N PRO A 34 -7.30 6.48 11.04
CA PRO A 34 -8.06 6.08 9.86
C PRO A 34 -7.43 6.52 8.52
N LEU A 35 -7.48 5.65 7.51
CA LEU A 35 -7.02 5.94 6.15
C LEU A 35 -8.12 5.59 5.12
N PRO A 36 -8.75 6.58 4.47
CA PRO A 36 -9.73 6.33 3.43
C PRO A 36 -9.07 5.70 2.19
N VAL A 37 -9.62 4.58 1.71
CA VAL A 37 -9.17 3.94 0.47
C VAL A 37 -9.86 4.62 -0.72
N PRO A 38 -9.12 5.11 -1.72
CA PRO A 38 -9.72 5.74 -2.90
C PRO A 38 -10.41 4.71 -3.79
N LYS A 39 -11.48 5.13 -4.45
CA LYS A 39 -12.21 4.32 -5.44
C LYS A 39 -12.27 5.00 -6.80
N LYS A 40 -12.46 4.21 -7.86
CA LYS A 40 -12.60 4.72 -9.22
C LYS A 40 -13.70 5.79 -9.31
N GLY A 41 -13.40 6.89 -9.99
CA GLY A 41 -14.30 8.03 -10.20
C GLY A 41 -14.43 8.95 -8.99
N GLN A 42 -13.78 8.65 -7.86
CA GLN A 42 -13.75 9.57 -6.73
C GLN A 42 -12.84 10.76 -7.04
N THR A 43 -13.36 11.97 -6.87
CA THR A 43 -12.55 13.18 -6.88
C THR A 43 -12.07 13.48 -5.46
N ILE A 44 -10.77 13.64 -5.30
CA ILE A 44 -10.11 13.97 -4.04
C ILE A 44 -9.56 15.39 -4.09
N THR A 45 -9.82 16.17 -3.04
CA THR A 45 -9.14 17.45 -2.84
C THR A 45 -7.77 17.19 -2.23
N LEU A 46 -6.73 17.66 -2.90
CA LEU A 46 -5.34 17.50 -2.47
C LEU A 46 -4.90 18.73 -1.67
N SER A 47 -4.25 18.46 -0.54
CA SER A 47 -3.66 19.44 0.36
C SER A 47 -2.32 18.91 0.87
N PRO A 48 -1.45 19.75 1.45
CA PRO A 48 -0.17 19.30 1.99
C PRO A 48 -0.30 18.13 2.98
N GLY A 49 -1.43 18.05 3.70
CA GLY A 49 -1.68 17.01 4.69
C GLY A 49 -2.06 15.65 4.10
N ASN A 50 -2.57 15.58 2.86
CA ASN A 50 -3.01 14.31 2.25
C ASN A 50 -2.34 13.99 0.91
N ALA A 51 -1.65 14.93 0.28
CA ALA A 51 -1.04 14.77 -1.03
C ALA A 51 -0.08 13.57 -1.09
N ALA A 52 0.71 13.35 -0.04
CA ALA A 52 1.62 12.21 0.05
C ALA A 52 0.89 10.85 -0.01
N ILE A 53 -0.33 10.75 0.50
CA ILE A 53 -1.15 9.52 0.43
C ILE A 53 -1.42 9.13 -1.03
N TYR A 54 -1.68 10.12 -1.87
CA TYR A 54 -2.12 9.90 -3.25
C TYR A 54 -1.01 10.05 -4.27
N TYR A 55 0.18 10.49 -3.88
CA TYR A 55 1.28 10.74 -4.81
C TYR A 55 1.63 9.52 -5.65
N LYS A 56 1.78 8.34 -5.05
CA LYS A 56 2.09 7.11 -5.79
C LYS A 56 1.00 6.74 -6.80
N ILE A 57 -0.26 6.97 -6.42
CA ILE A 57 -1.43 6.76 -7.30
C ILE A 57 -1.30 7.64 -8.53
N VAL A 58 -1.13 8.94 -8.32
CA VAL A 58 -1.08 9.93 -9.41
C VAL A 58 0.18 9.77 -10.26
N ALA A 59 1.35 9.59 -9.63
CA ALA A 59 2.65 9.62 -10.31
C ALA A 59 3.06 8.29 -10.93
N GLN A 60 2.75 7.15 -10.30
CA GLN A 60 3.24 5.84 -10.73
C GLN A 60 2.13 4.98 -11.32
N TYR A 61 1.03 4.79 -10.59
CA TYR A 61 0.01 3.82 -10.98
C TYR A 61 -0.92 4.31 -12.09
N GLU A 62 -1.25 5.60 -12.13
CA GLU A 62 -2.17 6.15 -13.12
C GLU A 62 -1.47 6.83 -14.31
N HIS A 63 -0.16 6.62 -14.43
CA HIS A 63 0.71 6.99 -15.55
C HIS A 63 0.52 8.43 -16.05
N ASN A 64 0.32 9.39 -15.14
CA ASN A 64 0.18 10.79 -15.53
C ASN A 64 1.55 11.38 -15.94
N PRO A 65 1.62 12.11 -17.07
CA PRO A 65 2.85 12.76 -17.48
C PRO A 65 3.17 13.96 -16.57
N ASN A 66 4.45 14.31 -16.47
CA ASN A 66 4.95 15.53 -15.82
C ASN A 66 4.50 15.72 -14.36
N VAL A 67 4.38 14.61 -13.63
CA VAL A 67 4.07 14.62 -12.20
C VAL A 67 5.37 14.60 -11.40
N SER A 68 5.48 15.50 -10.43
CA SER A 68 6.61 15.56 -9.51
C SER A 68 6.16 15.89 -8.09
N TRP A 69 7.07 15.74 -7.13
CA TRP A 69 6.83 16.05 -5.73
C TRP A 69 7.55 17.33 -5.32
N ASP A 70 6.83 18.24 -4.66
CA ASP A 70 7.41 19.43 -4.07
C ASP A 70 7.66 19.23 -2.56
N ASN A 71 8.93 19.06 -2.20
CA ASN A 71 9.34 18.90 -0.81
C ASN A 71 9.13 20.16 0.05
N SER A 72 9.02 21.34 -0.56
CA SER A 72 8.85 22.60 0.18
C SER A 72 7.40 22.82 0.62
N THR A 73 6.44 22.43 -0.22
CA THR A 73 5.01 22.60 0.04
C THR A 73 4.31 21.31 0.48
N GLY A 74 4.94 20.14 0.27
CA GLY A 74 4.31 18.85 0.49
C GLY A 74 3.20 18.55 -0.51
N MET A 75 3.31 19.06 -1.74
CA MET A 75 2.28 18.95 -2.78
C MET A 75 2.76 18.12 -3.96
N ILE A 76 1.78 17.51 -4.64
CA ILE A 76 1.96 16.96 -5.97
C ILE A 76 1.96 18.13 -6.95
N LEU A 77 2.95 18.19 -7.84
CA LEU A 77 2.96 19.11 -8.97
C LEU A 77 2.59 18.35 -10.25
N GLN A 78 1.78 18.97 -11.09
CA GLN A 78 1.53 18.54 -12.46
C GLN A 78 1.85 19.70 -13.40
N ASP A 79 2.75 19.49 -14.37
CA ASP A 79 3.26 20.54 -15.26
C ASP A 79 3.81 21.76 -14.47
N GLY A 80 4.47 21.49 -13.33
CA GLY A 80 5.05 22.50 -12.46
C GLY A 80 4.06 23.29 -11.61
N LYS A 81 2.76 22.98 -11.66
CA LYS A 81 1.72 23.64 -10.85
C LYS A 81 1.20 22.70 -9.76
N PRO A 82 0.88 23.20 -8.55
CA PRO A 82 0.27 22.39 -7.51
C PRO A 82 -1.06 21.78 -7.97
N LEU A 83 -1.15 20.46 -7.88
CA LEU A 83 -2.36 19.70 -8.13
C LEU A 83 -3.24 19.73 -6.87
N THR A 84 -4.38 20.42 -6.95
CA THR A 84 -5.30 20.63 -5.82
C THR A 84 -6.53 19.74 -5.86
N SER A 85 -6.79 19.08 -6.99
CA SER A 85 -7.89 18.16 -7.19
C SER A 85 -7.49 17.07 -8.17
N TYR A 86 -7.91 15.83 -7.90
CA TYR A 86 -7.62 14.71 -8.78
C TYR A 86 -8.77 13.70 -8.79
N THR A 87 -9.09 13.16 -9.96
CA THR A 87 -10.10 12.10 -10.13
C THR A 87 -9.41 10.76 -10.33
N ILE A 88 -9.67 9.82 -9.42
CA ILE A 88 -9.09 8.49 -9.40
C ILE A 88 -9.59 7.67 -10.61
N LYS A 89 -8.68 7.04 -11.36
CA LYS A 89 -8.98 6.33 -12.61
C LYS A 89 -9.30 4.84 -12.42
N GLN A 90 -8.90 4.24 -11.30
CA GLN A 90 -9.14 2.82 -11.00
C GLN A 90 -9.37 2.54 -9.51
N ASN A 91 -9.77 1.31 -9.17
CA ASN A 91 -9.93 0.95 -7.76
C ASN A 91 -8.57 0.68 -7.12
N TYR A 92 -8.54 0.89 -5.80
CA TYR A 92 -7.37 0.65 -4.97
C TYR A 92 -7.76 -0.17 -3.76
N TYR A 93 -6.79 -0.93 -3.25
CA TYR A 93 -6.96 -1.84 -2.15
C TYR A 93 -5.92 -1.57 -1.07
N TRP A 94 -6.34 -1.80 0.18
CA TRP A 94 -5.46 -1.82 1.33
C TRP A 94 -5.25 -3.28 1.74
N MET A 95 -4.02 -3.77 1.64
CA MET A 95 -3.66 -5.15 1.98
C MET A 95 -2.95 -5.18 3.33
N MET A 96 -3.30 -6.16 4.16
CA MET A 96 -2.61 -6.42 5.42
C MET A 96 -2.36 -7.91 5.57
N GLY A 97 -1.16 -8.26 6.04
CA GLY A 97 -0.86 -9.64 6.40
C GLY A 97 -1.48 -10.01 7.74
N ASP A 98 -1.85 -11.28 7.88
CA ASP A 98 -2.33 -11.88 9.11
C ASP A 98 -1.30 -11.83 10.24
N ASN A 99 -0.02 -12.11 9.93
CA ASN A 99 1.10 -11.95 10.85
C ASN A 99 1.60 -10.49 10.86
N ARG A 100 0.83 -9.61 11.52
CA ARG A 100 1.03 -8.15 11.49
C ARG A 100 2.46 -7.67 11.79
N HIS A 101 3.17 -8.30 12.73
CA HIS A 101 4.53 -7.89 13.10
C HIS A 101 5.61 -8.39 12.13
N ASN A 102 5.27 -9.35 11.29
CA ASN A 102 6.17 -9.97 10.32
C ASN A 102 5.59 -9.92 8.90
N SER A 103 4.88 -8.83 8.60
CA SER A 103 4.23 -8.59 7.33
C SER A 103 4.64 -7.23 6.79
N GLU A 104 5.26 -7.23 5.62
CA GLU A 104 5.53 -6.03 4.86
C GLU A 104 4.37 -5.76 3.91
N ASP A 105 3.36 -5.08 4.42
CA ASP A 105 2.09 -4.82 3.73
C ASP A 105 1.83 -3.33 3.48
N SER A 106 0.60 -2.96 3.13
CA SER A 106 0.25 -1.59 2.73
C SER A 106 0.65 -0.52 3.74
N ARG A 107 0.83 -0.86 5.02
CA ARG A 107 1.38 0.04 6.05
C ARG A 107 2.78 0.59 5.68
N PHE A 108 3.53 -0.11 4.84
CA PHE A 108 4.88 0.28 4.40
C PHE A 108 4.92 0.84 2.98
N TRP A 109 4.03 0.38 2.10
CA TRP A 109 4.12 0.65 0.67
C TRP A 109 2.88 1.27 0.01
N GLY A 110 1.83 1.53 0.80
CA GLY A 110 0.62 2.21 0.37
C GLY A 110 -0.39 1.29 -0.30
N PHE A 111 -1.21 1.83 -1.19
CA PHE A 111 -2.30 1.10 -1.84
C PHE A 111 -1.82 0.18 -2.96
N VAL A 112 -2.57 -0.91 -3.18
CA VAL A 112 -2.44 -1.78 -4.36
C VAL A 112 -3.48 -1.35 -5.40
N PRO A 113 -3.08 -1.05 -6.65
CA PRO A 113 -4.04 -0.82 -7.72
C PRO A 113 -4.74 -2.11 -8.18
N GLU A 114 -5.97 -1.99 -8.68
CA GLU A 114 -6.79 -3.11 -9.16
C GLU A 114 -6.12 -3.97 -10.23
N ASP A 115 -5.35 -3.37 -11.14
CA ASP A 115 -4.63 -4.06 -12.21
C ASP A 115 -3.42 -4.90 -11.71
N HIS A 116 -3.01 -4.73 -10.45
CA HIS A 116 -1.97 -5.55 -9.82
C HIS A 116 -2.56 -6.72 -9.01
N VAL A 117 -3.89 -6.85 -8.96
CA VAL A 117 -4.56 -7.97 -8.30
C VAL A 117 -4.72 -9.12 -9.30
N VAL A 118 -3.95 -10.19 -9.12
CA VAL A 118 -4.01 -11.36 -10.01
C VAL A 118 -5.25 -12.24 -9.76
N GLY A 119 -5.68 -12.39 -8.50
CA GLY A 119 -6.84 -13.19 -8.16
C GLY A 119 -6.98 -13.52 -6.67
N LYS A 120 -8.01 -14.31 -6.34
CA LYS A 120 -8.27 -14.81 -4.97
C LYS A 120 -7.59 -16.17 -4.76
N ALA A 121 -6.85 -16.34 -3.67
CA ALA A 121 -6.40 -17.65 -3.23
C ALA A 121 -7.61 -18.46 -2.71
N VAL A 122 -7.88 -19.63 -3.29
CA VAL A 122 -9.09 -20.42 -2.98
C VAL A 122 -8.80 -21.81 -2.41
N LEU A 123 -7.58 -22.32 -2.56
CA LEU A 123 -7.25 -23.71 -2.23
C LEU A 123 -5.81 -23.85 -1.76
N ILE A 124 -5.62 -24.51 -0.63
CA ILE A 124 -4.32 -25.04 -0.21
C ILE A 124 -4.17 -26.43 -0.85
N TRP A 125 -3.51 -26.50 -2.00
CA TRP A 125 -3.31 -27.77 -2.70
C TRP A 125 -2.24 -28.65 -2.05
N LEU A 126 -1.25 -28.04 -1.37
CA LEU A 126 -0.17 -28.74 -0.68
C LEU A 126 0.35 -27.92 0.50
N SER A 127 0.70 -28.61 1.59
CA SER A 127 1.34 -28.01 2.75
C SER A 127 2.40 -28.95 3.32
N ILE A 128 3.63 -28.45 3.39
CA ILE A 128 4.81 -29.21 3.83
C ILE A 128 5.38 -28.57 5.09
N ASP A 129 5.78 -29.39 6.05
CA ASP A 129 6.61 -28.98 7.16
C ASP A 129 8.09 -29.07 6.77
N PRO A 130 8.83 -27.94 6.69
CA PRO A 130 10.25 -27.97 6.34
C PRO A 130 11.11 -28.68 7.40
N PHE A 131 10.63 -28.82 8.63
CA PHE A 131 11.33 -29.49 9.73
C PHE A 131 10.76 -30.87 10.09
N GLY A 132 9.73 -31.33 9.36
CA GLY A 132 9.12 -32.63 9.60
C GLY A 132 9.96 -33.79 9.07
N ASP A 133 9.97 -34.89 9.82
CA ASP A 133 10.58 -36.17 9.38
C ASP A 133 9.90 -36.69 8.11
N PHE A 134 10.60 -37.56 7.37
CA PHE A 134 10.17 -38.09 6.07
C PHE A 134 8.71 -38.59 6.05
N TRP A 135 8.23 -39.21 7.15
CA TRP A 135 6.85 -39.71 7.27
C TRP A 135 5.81 -38.68 7.73
N HIS A 136 6.22 -37.56 8.32
CA HIS A 136 5.33 -36.54 8.90
C HIS A 136 5.48 -35.17 8.23
N LYS A 137 6.13 -35.15 7.07
CA LYS A 137 6.46 -33.92 6.34
C LYS A 137 5.23 -33.27 5.70
N VAL A 138 4.21 -34.05 5.34
CA VAL A 138 2.99 -33.52 4.72
C VAL A 138 1.95 -33.21 5.79
N ARG A 139 1.45 -31.97 5.78
CA ARG A 139 0.38 -31.53 6.69
C ARG A 139 -0.98 -31.87 6.09
N TRP A 140 -1.38 -33.13 6.22
CA TRP A 140 -2.60 -33.68 5.62
C TRP A 140 -3.87 -32.90 5.97
N ASN A 141 -3.97 -32.36 7.19
CA ASN A 141 -5.13 -31.55 7.62
C ASN A 141 -5.31 -30.22 6.86
N ARG A 142 -4.31 -29.81 6.07
CA ARG A 142 -4.37 -28.60 5.23
C ARG A 142 -4.47 -28.93 3.74
N LEU A 143 -4.40 -30.21 3.37
CA LEU A 143 -4.48 -30.65 1.98
C LEU A 143 -5.92 -30.47 1.47
N PHE A 144 -6.07 -29.82 0.33
CA PHE A 144 -7.36 -29.48 -0.27
C PHE A 144 -8.27 -28.64 0.62
N HIS A 145 -7.69 -27.92 1.57
CA HIS A 145 -8.45 -27.00 2.40
C HIS A 145 -8.81 -25.76 1.58
N THR A 146 -10.11 -25.47 1.48
CA THR A 146 -10.63 -24.28 0.82
C THR A 146 -10.39 -23.05 1.68
N ILE A 147 -10.09 -21.93 1.04
CA ILE A 147 -9.96 -20.63 1.71
C ILE A 147 -11.26 -19.88 1.49
N GLU A 148 -12.03 -19.68 2.56
CA GLU A 148 -13.28 -18.90 2.54
C GLU A 148 -13.00 -17.39 2.60
#